data_AF-A0A8J3Y1T1-F1
#
_entry.id   AF-A0A8J3Y1T1-F1
#
_cell.length_a   1.000
_cell.length_b   1.000
_cell.length_c   1.000
_cell.angle_alpha   90.00
_cell.angle_beta   90.00
_cell.angle_gamma   90.00
#
_symmetry.space_group_name_H-M   'P 1'
#
loop_
_entity.id
_entity.type
_entity.pdbx_description
1 polymer ?
#
loop_
_entity_poly.entity_id
_entity_poly.type
_entity_poly.pdbx_seq_one_letter_code
_entity_poly.pdbx_strand_id
1 'polypeptide(L)'
;MFLAVEALRRYVDNIGLESLAGPTVGSPRERIEKHLAHIVALGLAVFAERGCLMANLAGEVPAHSPVVASAVGAYLDDWVAKLAALIDEAKEAGELTTGISSRDLAELIVDAFEGGAVKAKATSSVEPILRFQRTVAQLLH
;
A
#
# COMPACT_ATOMS: atom_id res chain seq x y z
N MET A 1 5.03 -20.62 13.71
CA MET A 1 5.51 -20.11 12.41
C MET A 1 4.41 -20.12 11.33
N PHE A 2 3.66 -21.21 11.16
CA PHE A 2 2.55 -21.30 10.17
C PHE A 2 1.45 -20.24 10.34
N LEU A 3 1.09 -19.91 11.59
CA LEU A 3 0.04 -18.91 11.89
C LEU A 3 0.43 -17.47 11.50
N ALA A 4 1.72 -17.10 11.60
CA ALA A 4 2.20 -15.76 11.27
C ALA A 4 2.19 -15.53 9.74
N VAL A 5 2.56 -16.56 8.97
CA VAL A 5 2.51 -16.52 7.51
C VAL A 5 1.07 -16.48 7.01
N GLU A 6 0.16 -17.24 7.63
CA GLU A 6 -1.28 -17.20 7.31
C GLU A 6 -1.92 -15.85 7.67
N ALA A 7 -1.54 -15.25 8.80
CA ALA A 7 -2.00 -13.90 9.16
C ALA A 7 -1.48 -12.85 8.17
N LEU A 8 -0.21 -12.96 7.75
CA LEU A 8 0.36 -12.13 6.70
C LEU A 8 -0.41 -12.30 5.40
N ARG A 9 -0.68 -13.53 4.97
CA ARG A 9 -1.44 -13.82 3.75
C ARG A 9 -2.83 -13.18 3.78
N ARG A 10 -3.58 -13.33 4.87
CA ARG A 10 -4.91 -12.69 5.00
C ARG A 10 -4.84 -11.17 4.99
N TYR A 11 -3.79 -10.59 5.56
CA TYR A 11 -3.56 -9.16 5.51
C TYR A 11 -3.29 -8.69 4.07
N VAL A 12 -2.41 -9.41 3.37
CA VAL A 12 -2.09 -9.20 1.95
C VAL A 12 -3.33 -9.30 1.07
N ASP A 13 -4.15 -10.34 1.27
CA ASP A 13 -5.41 -10.54 0.55
C ASP A 13 -6.37 -9.36 0.77
N ASN A 14 -6.43 -8.81 1.99
CA ASN A 14 -7.27 -7.66 2.33
C ASN A 14 -6.78 -6.33 1.73
N ILE A 15 -5.50 -6.19 1.39
CA ILE A 15 -5.02 -5.01 0.66
C ILE A 15 -5.52 -5.03 -0.79
N GLY A 16 -5.86 -6.20 -1.34
CA GLY A 16 -6.61 -6.30 -2.59
C GLY A 16 -5.79 -5.99 -3.84
N LEU A 17 -4.51 -6.40 -3.87
CA LEU A 17 -3.59 -6.14 -4.99
C LEU A 17 -4.09 -6.68 -6.35
N GLU A 18 -4.93 -7.72 -6.34
CA GLU A 18 -5.55 -8.24 -7.57
C GLU A 18 -6.37 -7.19 -8.31
N SER A 19 -6.90 -6.19 -7.61
CA SER A 19 -7.63 -5.07 -8.24
C SER A 19 -6.74 -4.14 -9.08
N LEU A 20 -5.42 -4.20 -8.87
CA LEU A 20 -4.43 -3.46 -9.65
C LEU A 20 -4.00 -4.22 -10.91
N ALA A 21 -4.33 -5.51 -11.04
CA ALA A 21 -3.88 -6.35 -12.15
C ALA A 21 -4.95 -6.52 -13.25
N GLY A 22 -4.49 -6.57 -14.50
CA GLY A 22 -5.29 -6.97 -15.66
C GLY A 22 -6.30 -5.92 -16.17
N PRO A 23 -6.97 -6.20 -17.31
CA PRO A 23 -7.99 -5.32 -17.86
C PRO A 23 -9.25 -5.41 -17.01
N THR A 24 -9.41 -4.49 -16.07
CA THR A 24 -10.61 -4.35 -15.25
C THR A 24 -11.48 -3.21 -15.75
N VAL A 25 -12.72 -3.14 -15.26
CA VAL A 25 -13.65 -2.02 -15.54
C VAL A 25 -13.07 -0.72 -14.96
N GLY A 26 -13.10 0.35 -15.77
CA GLY A 26 -12.69 1.70 -15.39
C GLY A 26 -11.37 2.13 -16.01
N SER A 27 -11.11 3.43 -16.00
CA SER A 27 -9.85 4.02 -16.44
C SER A 27 -8.69 3.63 -15.50
N PRO A 28 -7.43 3.64 -15.97
CA PRO A 28 -6.27 3.42 -15.11
C PRO A 28 -6.28 4.31 -13.86
N ARG A 29 -6.60 5.60 -14.00
CA ARG A 29 -6.75 6.54 -12.88
C ARG A 29 -7.87 6.15 -11.92
N GLU A 30 -9.04 5.80 -12.42
CA GLU A 30 -10.16 5.35 -11.57
C GLU A 30 -9.79 4.12 -10.74
N ARG A 31 -9.01 3.20 -11.32
CA ARG A 31 -8.50 2.01 -10.62
C ARG A 31 -7.49 2.36 -9.53
N ILE A 32 -6.58 3.30 -9.79
CA ILE A 32 -5.64 3.84 -8.76
C ILE A 32 -6.43 4.47 -7.62
N GLU A 33 -7.37 5.35 -7.93
CA GLU A 33 -8.20 6.06 -6.94
C GLU A 33 -9.02 5.08 -6.09
N LYS A 34 -9.58 4.04 -6.72
CA LYS A 34 -10.31 2.97 -6.02
C LYS A 34 -9.40 2.19 -5.07
N HIS A 35 -8.19 1.82 -5.50
CA HIS A 35 -7.21 1.14 -4.64
C HIS A 35 -6.82 2.01 -3.44
N LEU A 36 -6.52 3.29 -3.68
CA LEU A 36 -6.17 4.24 -2.63
C LEU A 36 -7.32 4.43 -1.63
N ALA A 37 -8.56 4.54 -2.10
CA ALA A 37 -9.73 4.63 -1.23
C ALA A 37 -9.90 3.36 -0.38
N HIS A 38 -9.68 2.18 -0.97
CA HIS A 38 -9.75 0.90 -0.27
C HIS A 38 -8.72 0.78 0.86
N ILE A 39 -7.44 1.06 0.59
CA ILE A 39 -6.40 0.97 1.61
C ILE A 39 -6.57 2.05 2.70
N VAL A 40 -7.06 3.24 2.36
CA VAL A 40 -7.40 4.29 3.35
C VAL A 40 -8.53 3.82 4.25
N ALA A 41 -9.61 3.25 3.70
CA ALA A 41 -10.72 2.73 4.49
C ALA A 41 -10.27 1.61 5.43
N LEU A 42 -9.43 0.69 4.95
CA LEU A 42 -8.80 -0.34 5.78
C LEU A 42 -7.96 0.29 6.90
N GLY A 43 -7.14 1.29 6.58
CA GLY A 43 -6.28 1.96 7.54
C GLY A 43 -7.06 2.70 8.63
N LEU A 44 -8.14 3.39 8.27
CA LEU A 44 -9.02 4.06 9.23
C LEU A 44 -9.72 3.08 10.17
N ALA A 45 -10.10 1.90 9.68
CA ALA A 45 -10.79 0.89 10.48
C ALA A 45 -9.86 0.11 11.43
N VAL A 46 -8.57 -0.03 11.10
CA VAL A 46 -7.68 -1.01 11.77
C VAL A 46 -6.46 -0.36 12.43
N PHE A 47 -5.90 0.71 11.88
CA PHE A 47 -4.53 1.11 12.24
C PHE A 47 -4.41 1.91 13.53
N ALA A 48 -5.42 2.70 13.90
CA ALA A 48 -5.37 3.45 15.16
C ALA A 48 -5.30 2.53 16.40
N GLU A 49 -5.90 1.34 16.32
CA GLU A 49 -5.91 0.35 17.41
C GLU A 49 -4.84 -0.73 17.25
N ARG A 50 -4.59 -1.21 16.02
CA ARG A 50 -3.76 -2.40 15.78
C ARG A 50 -2.48 -2.12 14.98
N GLY A 51 -2.39 -0.95 14.34
CA GLY A 51 -1.37 -0.62 13.33
C GLY A 51 -1.45 -1.50 12.09
N CYS A 52 -0.50 -1.31 11.17
CA CYS A 52 -0.30 -2.25 10.06
C CYS A 52 0.38 -3.53 10.58
N LEU A 53 -0.13 -4.69 10.17
CA LEU A 53 0.48 -5.98 10.50
C LEU A 53 1.90 -6.08 9.93
N MET A 54 2.14 -5.60 8.72
CA MET A 54 3.47 -5.63 8.10
C MET A 54 4.47 -4.77 8.84
N ALA A 55 4.10 -3.55 9.22
CA ALA A 55 4.90 -2.68 10.05
C ALA A 55 5.27 -3.32 11.41
N ASN A 56 4.30 -3.97 12.06
CA ASN A 56 4.55 -4.67 13.33
C ASN A 56 5.52 -5.85 13.13
N LEU A 57 5.34 -6.63 12.05
CA LEU A 57 6.21 -7.77 11.75
C LEU A 57 7.62 -7.32 11.34
N ALA A 58 7.76 -6.23 10.59
CA ALA A 58 9.05 -5.67 10.21
C ALA A 58 9.83 -5.11 11.42
N GLY A 59 9.15 -4.70 12.50
CA GLY A 59 9.81 -4.27 13.74
C GLY A 59 10.21 -5.42 14.67
N GLU A 60 9.41 -6.48 14.75
CA GLU A 60 9.57 -7.54 15.76
C GLU A 60 10.25 -8.82 15.22
N VAL A 61 10.18 -9.08 13.91
CA VAL A 61 10.53 -10.38 13.32
C VAL A 61 11.87 -10.46 12.54
N PRO A 62 12.53 -9.38 12.06
CA PRO A 62 13.73 -9.54 11.24
C PRO A 62 14.88 -10.28 11.92
N ALA A 63 15.01 -10.18 13.26
CA ALA A 63 16.08 -10.83 14.00
C ALA A 63 15.87 -12.35 14.20
N HIS A 64 14.64 -12.86 14.00
CA HIS A 64 14.28 -14.23 14.40
C HIS A 64 13.62 -15.07 13.30
N SER A 65 13.32 -14.52 12.11
CA SER A 65 12.81 -15.32 10.98
C SER A 65 13.10 -14.70 9.60
N PRO A 66 14.17 -15.11 8.92
CA PRO A 66 14.48 -14.70 7.54
C PRO A 66 13.36 -14.99 6.54
N VAL A 67 12.56 -16.04 6.79
CA VAL A 67 11.41 -16.41 5.95
C VAL A 67 10.33 -15.33 5.97
N VAL A 68 10.05 -14.75 7.15
CA VAL A 68 9.04 -13.69 7.27
C VAL A 68 9.54 -12.40 6.64
N ALA A 69 10.80 -12.03 6.86
CA ALA A 69 11.40 -10.85 6.23
C ALA A 69 11.34 -10.95 4.69
N SER A 70 11.69 -12.12 4.13
CA SER A 70 11.59 -12.36 2.68
C SER A 70 10.16 -12.30 2.17
N ALA A 71 9.18 -12.82 2.91
CA ALA A 71 7.77 -12.78 2.51
C ALA A 71 7.22 -11.34 2.51
N VAL A 72 7.58 -10.53 3.51
CA VAL A 72 7.20 -9.11 3.57
C VAL A 72 7.83 -8.33 2.41
N GLY A 73 9.14 -8.53 2.14
CA GLY A 73 9.82 -7.89 1.02
C GLY A 73 9.18 -8.22 -0.32
N ALA A 74 8.94 -9.51 -0.58
CA ALA A 74 8.30 -9.95 -1.82
C ALA A 74 6.90 -9.36 -2.02
N TYR A 75 6.13 -9.18 -0.93
CA TYR A 75 4.82 -8.56 -1.01
C TYR A 75 4.89 -7.06 -1.30
N LEU A 76 5.77 -6.33 -0.61
CA LEU A 76 5.98 -4.90 -0.88
C LEU A 76 6.41 -4.69 -2.34
N ASP A 77 7.34 -5.51 -2.83
CA ASP A 77 7.78 -5.47 -4.22
C ASP A 77 6.65 -5.73 -5.22
N ASP A 78 5.77 -6.69 -4.95
CA ASP A 78 4.60 -7.00 -5.79
C ASP A 78 3.58 -5.87 -5.79
N TRP A 79 3.30 -5.26 -4.64
CA TRP A 79 2.42 -4.09 -4.56
C TRP A 79 2.98 -2.95 -5.41
N VAL A 80 4.25 -2.59 -5.20
CA VAL A 80 4.87 -1.51 -5.98
C VAL A 80 4.88 -1.84 -7.47
N ALA A 81 5.19 -3.08 -7.85
CA ALA A 81 5.21 -3.47 -9.26
C ALA A 81 3.84 -3.31 -9.94
N LYS A 82 2.75 -3.77 -9.31
CA LYS A 82 1.39 -3.64 -9.87
C LYS A 82 0.93 -2.19 -9.91
N LEU A 83 1.20 -1.41 -8.86
CA LEU A 83 0.84 -0.01 -8.82
C LEU A 83 1.62 0.81 -9.86
N ALA A 84 2.91 0.53 -10.04
CA ALA A 84 3.75 1.17 -11.05
C ALA A 84 3.24 0.90 -12.47
N ALA A 85 2.88 -0.35 -12.79
CA ALA A 85 2.31 -0.71 -14.08
C ALA A 85 1.01 0.06 -14.35
N LEU A 86 0.14 0.21 -13.35
CA LEU A 86 -1.11 0.95 -13.49
C LEU A 86 -0.89 2.47 -13.62
N ILE A 87 0.13 3.02 -12.95
CA ILE A 87 0.54 4.41 -13.12
C ILE A 87 1.10 4.65 -14.53
N ASP A 88 1.85 3.70 -15.08
CA ASP A 88 2.32 3.76 -16.48
C ASP A 88 1.13 3.77 -17.44
N GLU A 89 0.15 2.87 -17.28
CA GLU A 89 -1.10 2.88 -18.08
C GLU A 89 -1.81 4.24 -18.01
N ALA A 90 -1.90 4.84 -16.82
CA ALA A 90 -2.54 6.15 -16.64
C ALA A 90 -1.78 7.29 -17.33
N LYS A 91 -0.44 7.24 -17.34
CA LYS A 91 0.39 8.21 -18.07
C LYS A 91 0.27 8.05 -19.58
N GLU A 92 0.29 6.81 -20.07
CA GLU A 92 0.10 6.50 -21.49
C GLU A 92 -1.27 6.97 -22.00
N ALA A 93 -2.31 6.85 -21.15
CA ALA A 93 -3.65 7.37 -21.42
C ALA A 93 -3.78 8.90 -21.28
N GLY A 94 -2.75 9.60 -20.79
CA GLY A 94 -2.77 11.04 -20.53
C GLY A 94 -3.61 11.45 -19.31
N GLU A 95 -3.95 10.49 -18.44
CA GLU A 95 -4.74 10.70 -17.20
C GLU A 95 -3.88 11.18 -16.03
N LEU A 96 -2.56 10.98 -16.11
CA LEU A 96 -1.53 11.48 -15.21
C LEU A 96 -0.42 12.19 -16.00
N THR A 97 -0.03 13.38 -15.56
CA THR A 97 0.96 14.24 -16.22
C THR A 97 2.22 14.47 -15.38
N THR A 98 2.29 13.89 -14.18
CA THR A 98 3.47 13.94 -13.30
C THR A 98 4.76 13.44 -13.95
N GLY A 99 5.85 14.18 -13.72
CA GLY A 99 7.21 13.82 -14.18
C GLY A 99 7.94 12.80 -13.30
N ILE A 100 7.34 12.38 -12.18
CA ILE A 100 7.91 11.35 -11.30
C ILE A 100 7.85 10.00 -12.02
N SER A 101 8.89 9.17 -11.97
CA SER A 101 8.83 7.83 -12.57
C SER A 101 7.72 6.99 -11.93
N SER A 102 7.10 6.08 -12.69
CA SER A 102 5.95 5.30 -12.17
C SER A 102 6.36 4.37 -11.03
N ARG A 103 7.59 3.85 -11.08
CA ARG A 103 8.18 3.08 -9.97
C ARG A 103 8.38 3.96 -8.74
N ASP A 104 9.02 5.13 -8.86
CA ASP A 104 9.27 6.00 -7.70
C ASP A 104 7.98 6.52 -7.07
N LEU A 105 6.97 6.83 -7.88
CA LEU A 105 5.66 7.23 -7.38
C LEU A 105 4.97 6.08 -6.64
N ALA A 106 5.05 4.85 -7.17
CA ALA A 106 4.48 3.68 -6.50
C ALA A 106 5.19 3.38 -5.17
N GLU A 107 6.54 3.40 -5.14
CA GLU A 107 7.34 3.25 -3.91
C GLU A 107 6.91 4.28 -2.86
N LEU A 108 6.87 5.57 -3.26
CA LEU A 108 6.48 6.65 -2.36
C LEU A 108 5.08 6.46 -1.78
N ILE A 109 4.12 6.00 -2.59
CA ILE A 109 2.76 5.74 -2.14
C ILE A 109 2.74 4.59 -1.12
N VAL A 110 3.40 3.46 -1.42
CA VAL A 110 3.42 2.29 -0.52
C VAL A 110 4.14 2.63 0.79
N ASP A 111 5.30 3.26 0.73
CA ASP A 111 6.08 3.68 1.89
C ASP A 111 5.31 4.67 2.77
N ALA A 112 4.63 5.66 2.15
CA ALA A 112 3.86 6.64 2.90
C ALA A 112 2.65 6.02 3.60
N PHE A 113 1.99 5.03 2.99
CA PHE A 113 0.88 4.32 3.61
C PHE A 113 1.35 3.49 4.80
N GLU A 114 2.41 2.69 4.62
CA GLU A 114 2.99 1.84 5.66
C GLU A 114 3.54 2.66 6.84
N GLY A 115 4.28 3.74 6.55
CA GLY A 115 4.76 4.68 7.56
C GLY A 115 3.62 5.43 8.26
N GLY A 116 2.56 5.76 7.53
CA GLY A 116 1.32 6.31 8.07
C GLY A 116 0.68 5.37 9.10
N ALA A 117 0.64 4.07 8.80
CA ALA A 117 0.10 3.05 9.69
C ALA A 117 0.91 2.90 10.99
N VAL A 118 2.25 2.93 10.89
CA VAL A 118 3.15 2.96 12.07
C VAL A 118 2.82 4.15 12.97
N LYS A 119 2.79 5.34 12.37
CA LYS A 119 2.56 6.59 13.11
C LYS A 119 1.17 6.63 13.72
N ALA A 120 0.15 6.15 13.00
CA ALA A 120 -1.23 6.10 13.46
C ALA A 120 -1.38 5.27 14.75
N LYS A 121 -0.72 4.10 14.80
CA LYS A 121 -0.66 3.28 16.02
C LYS A 121 0.09 3.99 17.15
N ALA A 122 1.28 4.53 16.85
CA ALA A 122 2.13 5.18 17.85
C ALA A 122 1.47 6.41 18.50
N THR A 123 0.63 7.13 17.77
CA THR A 123 -0.06 8.33 18.28
C THR A 123 -1.55 8.12 18.53
N SER A 124 -2.06 6.88 18.44
CA SER A 124 -3.49 6.54 18.55
C SER A 124 -4.39 7.50 17.76
N SER A 125 -3.99 7.82 16.53
CA SER A 125 -4.63 8.86 15.71
C SER A 125 -4.76 8.41 14.28
N VAL A 126 -5.90 8.70 13.66
CA VAL A 126 -6.14 8.46 12.24
C VAL A 126 -5.52 9.53 11.32
N GLU A 127 -5.02 10.64 11.88
CA GLU A 127 -4.49 11.76 11.11
C GLU A 127 -3.36 11.40 10.14
N PRO A 128 -2.42 10.47 10.44
CA PRO A 128 -1.42 10.05 9.46
C PRO A 128 -2.03 9.43 8.19
N ILE A 129 -3.15 8.70 8.31
CA ILE A 129 -3.83 8.08 7.17
C ILE A 129 -4.61 9.12 6.37
N LEU A 130 -5.26 10.06 7.05
CA LEU A 130 -5.92 11.20 6.39
C LEU A 130 -4.91 12.08 5.65
N ARG A 131 -3.72 12.28 6.23
CA ARG A 131 -2.62 12.99 5.59
C ARG A 131 -2.14 12.24 4.36
N PHE A 132 -1.89 10.94 4.46
CA PHE A 132 -1.54 10.10 3.30
C PHE A 132 -2.54 10.32 2.16
N GLN A 133 -3.84 10.17 2.43
CA GLN A 133 -4.90 10.35 1.43
C GLN A 133 -4.84 11.72 0.75
N ARG A 134 -4.77 12.81 1.54
CA ARG A 134 -4.75 14.18 1.00
C ARG A 134 -3.48 14.46 0.18
N THR A 135 -2.33 13.94 0.60
CA THR A 135 -1.03 14.27 -0.03
C THR A 135 -0.82 13.45 -1.31
N VAL A 136 -1.21 12.17 -1.32
CA VAL A 136 -1.12 11.33 -2.53
C VAL A 136 -2.05 11.82 -3.63
N ALA A 137 -3.25 12.31 -3.29
CA ALA A 137 -4.16 12.90 -4.27
C ALA A 137 -3.52 14.08 -5.04
N GLN A 138 -2.60 14.81 -4.42
CA GLN A 138 -1.88 15.91 -5.08
C GLN A 138 -0.79 15.42 -6.04
N LEU A 139 -0.32 14.18 -5.89
CA LEU A 139 0.69 13.57 -6.76
C LEU A 139 0.08 12.93 -8.01
N LEU A 140 -1.25 12.76 -8.04
CA LEU A 140 -2.01 12.12 -9.11
C LEU A 140 -2.72 13.16 -10.02
N HIS A 141 -1.94 14.08 -10.56
CA HIS A 141 -2.35 15.07 -11.56
C HIS A 141 -1.69 14.80 -12.91
#